data_AF-A0A2N1QP28-F1
#
_entry.id   AF-A0A2N1QP28-F1
#
_cell.length_a   1.000
_cell.length_b   1.000
_cell.length_c   1.000
_cell.angle_alpha   90.00
_cell.angle_beta   90.00
_cell.angle_gamma   90.00
#
_symmetry.space_group_name_H-M   'P 1'
#
loop_
_entity.id
_entity.type
_entity.pdbx_description
1 polymer ?
#
loop_
_entity_poly.entity_id
_entity_poly.type
_entity_poly.pdbx_seq_one_letter_code
_entity_poly.pdbx_strand_id
1 'polypeptide(L)'
;MELSFFDRFADPFLKTANGKGVFLSGIVLGLVAAQQVERGSLSDAPLFKQITFGRMQTRDIRRLLARVPELSKAYRLKNEGRVAQLLGMAGNCFLEGKGEEMGVNGNFTFAVAFTNVWQYYKEIFPKDDVEAPAIEEFEP
;
A
#
# COMPACT_ATOMS: atom_id res chain seq x y z
N MET A 1 2.30 -2.45 15.65
CA MET A 1 1.58 -2.34 14.38
C MET A 1 0.13 -2.19 14.76
N GLU A 2 -0.42 -1.00 14.58
CA GLU A 2 -1.78 -0.68 15.01
C GLU A 2 -2.73 -0.78 13.83
N LEU A 3 -3.49 -1.88 13.75
CA LEU A 3 -4.50 -2.08 12.70
C LEU A 3 -5.92 -1.75 13.19
N SER A 4 -6.08 -1.36 14.45
CA SER A 4 -7.34 -0.90 15.04
C SER A 4 -7.86 0.38 14.39
N PHE A 5 -7.02 1.12 13.66
CA PHE A 5 -7.48 2.29 12.90
C PHE A 5 -8.47 1.94 11.80
N PHE A 6 -8.49 0.69 11.30
CA PHE A 6 -9.48 0.26 10.32
C PHE A 6 -10.91 0.39 10.85
N ASP A 7 -11.09 0.24 12.17
CA ASP A 7 -12.40 0.34 12.82
C ASP A 7 -12.94 1.79 12.83
N ARG A 8 -12.07 2.78 12.58
CA ARG A 8 -12.44 4.19 12.45
C ARG A 8 -13.06 4.52 11.10
N PHE A 9 -12.83 3.70 10.06
CA PHE A 9 -13.44 3.96 8.76
C PHE A 9 -14.93 3.62 8.78
N ALA A 10 -15.74 4.55 8.28
CA ALA A 10 -17.16 4.32 8.07
C ALA A 10 -17.43 3.33 6.94
N ASP A 11 -16.51 3.21 5.97
CA ASP A 11 -16.68 2.36 4.79
C ASP A 11 -16.78 0.87 5.16
N PRO A 12 -17.91 0.19 4.86
CA PRO A 12 -18.07 -1.24 5.09
C PRO A 12 -17.04 -2.11 4.36
N PHE A 13 -16.56 -1.69 3.20
CA PHE A 13 -15.56 -2.43 2.42
C PHE A 13 -14.27 -2.59 3.20
N LEU A 14 -13.80 -1.53 3.88
CA LEU A 14 -12.60 -1.55 4.71
C LEU A 14 -12.73 -2.43 5.97
N LYS A 15 -13.94 -2.88 6.30
CA LYS A 15 -14.17 -3.82 7.40
C LYS A 15 -14.03 -5.27 6.95
N THR A 16 -14.10 -5.56 5.64
CA THR A 16 -13.91 -6.92 5.11
C THR A 16 -12.43 -7.29 5.05
N ALA A 17 -12.14 -8.59 5.08
CA ALA A 17 -10.77 -9.08 4.92
C ALA A 17 -10.19 -8.64 3.57
N ASN A 18 -10.97 -8.71 2.50
CA ASN A 18 -10.52 -8.27 1.17
C ASN A 18 -10.21 -6.77 1.14
N GLY A 19 -11.08 -5.92 1.70
CA GLY A 19 -10.83 -4.47 1.71
C GLY A 19 -9.63 -4.07 2.54
N LYS A 20 -9.41 -4.70 3.70
CA LYS A 20 -8.17 -4.54 4.48
C LYS A 20 -6.94 -4.97 3.66
N GLY A 21 -7.04 -6.09 2.95
CA GLY A 21 -5.98 -6.57 2.05
C GLY A 21 -5.64 -5.57 0.95
N VAL A 22 -6.66 -5.03 0.27
CA VAL A 22 -6.51 -4.01 -0.78
C VAL A 22 -5.87 -2.73 -0.23
N PHE A 23 -6.34 -2.25 0.92
CA PHE A 23 -5.79 -1.05 1.56
C PHE A 23 -4.32 -1.23 1.96
N LEU A 24 -4.01 -2.31 2.68
CA LEU A 24 -2.63 -2.62 3.07
C LEU A 24 -1.72 -2.79 1.85
N SER A 25 -2.24 -3.33 0.75
CA SER A 25 -1.51 -3.42 -0.51
C SER A 25 -1.19 -2.05 -1.11
N GLY A 26 -2.12 -1.11 -1.03
CA GLY A 26 -1.90 0.29 -1.42
C GLY A 26 -0.74 0.90 -0.63
N ILE A 27 -0.72 0.68 0.69
CA ILE A 27 0.38 1.15 1.55
C ILE A 27 1.71 0.48 1.18
N VAL A 28 1.73 -0.84 1.05
CA VAL A 28 2.96 -1.58 0.71
C VAL A 28 3.55 -1.06 -0.61
N LEU A 29 2.73 -0.99 -1.66
CA LEU A 29 3.19 -0.54 -2.97
C LEU A 29 3.53 0.96 -2.97
N GLY A 30 2.81 1.77 -2.20
CA GLY A 30 3.11 3.20 -2.02
C GLY A 30 4.47 3.41 -1.33
N LEU A 31 4.79 2.64 -0.29
CA LEU A 31 6.06 2.75 0.44
C LEU A 31 7.24 2.36 -0.44
N VAL A 32 7.05 1.31 -1.25
CA VAL A 32 8.05 0.89 -2.23
C VAL A 32 8.22 2.00 -3.27
N ALA A 33 7.14 2.47 -3.89
CA ALA A 33 7.18 3.51 -4.92
C ALA A 33 7.83 4.81 -4.42
N ALA A 34 7.45 5.27 -3.22
CA ALA A 34 7.99 6.49 -2.61
C ALA A 34 9.51 6.41 -2.38
N GLN A 35 10.05 5.23 -2.14
CA GLN A 35 11.48 5.01 -1.92
C GLN A 35 12.24 4.64 -3.20
N GLN A 36 11.56 4.53 -4.35
CA GLN A 36 12.21 4.42 -5.67
C GLN A 36 12.64 5.79 -6.23
N VAL A 37 12.21 6.88 -5.59
CA VAL A 37 12.45 8.26 -6.02
C VAL A 37 13.19 8.98 -4.90
N GLU A 38 14.32 9.59 -5.22
CA GLU A 38 15.10 10.37 -4.23
C GLU A 38 14.65 11.83 -4.14
N ARG A 39 14.17 12.39 -5.27
CA ARG A 39 13.62 13.75 -5.41
C ARG A 39 12.57 13.76 -6.53
N GLY A 40 11.48 14.49 -6.34
CA GLY A 40 10.41 14.61 -7.34
C GLY A 40 9.05 14.20 -6.80
N SER A 41 8.21 13.61 -7.66
CA SER A 41 6.86 13.18 -7.30
C SER A 41 6.77 11.66 -7.18
N LEU A 42 5.76 11.16 -6.46
CA LEU A 42 5.44 9.73 -6.43
C LEU A 42 5.14 9.17 -7.84
N SER A 43 4.67 10.01 -8.76
CA SER A 43 4.34 9.64 -10.14
C SER A 43 5.58 9.28 -10.99
N ASP A 44 6.76 9.73 -10.55
CA ASP A 44 8.02 9.43 -11.23
C ASP A 44 8.50 8.00 -10.98
N ALA A 45 8.01 7.37 -9.90
CA ALA A 45 8.41 6.03 -9.48
C ALA A 45 8.14 4.98 -10.57
N PRO A 46 9.10 4.08 -10.87
CA PRO A 46 8.87 2.97 -11.80
C PRO A 46 7.65 2.10 -11.44
N LEU A 47 7.37 1.91 -10.14
CA LEU A 47 6.21 1.15 -9.68
C LEU A 47 4.89 1.88 -9.95
N PHE A 48 4.86 3.21 -9.81
CA PHE A 48 3.67 4.02 -10.11
C PHE A 48 3.22 3.82 -11.56
N LYS A 49 4.17 3.88 -12.50
CA LYS A 49 3.92 3.75 -13.95
C LYS A 49 3.38 2.37 -14.35
N GLN A 50 3.50 1.36 -13.49
CA GLN A 50 3.00 0.01 -13.71
C GLN A 50 1.58 -0.19 -13.17
N ILE A 51 1.06 0.77 -12.39
CA ILE A 51 -0.26 0.70 -11.76
C ILE A 51 -1.29 1.34 -12.68
N THR A 52 -2.34 0.59 -13.04
CA THR A 52 -3.48 1.12 -13.78
C THR A 52 -4.60 1.47 -12.80
N PHE A 53 -4.49 2.63 -12.16
CA PHE A 53 -5.49 3.12 -11.20
C PHE A 53 -6.91 3.09 -11.79
N GLY A 54 -7.89 2.73 -10.96
CA GLY A 54 -9.31 2.66 -11.36
C GLY A 54 -9.73 1.39 -12.11
N ARG A 55 -8.78 0.58 -12.61
CA ARG A 55 -9.08 -0.65 -13.38
C ARG A 55 -8.36 -1.89 -12.88
N MET A 56 -7.76 -1.82 -11.70
CA MET A 56 -7.05 -2.96 -11.13
C MET A 56 -8.01 -4.03 -10.61
N GLN A 57 -7.58 -5.27 -10.75
CA GLN A 57 -8.19 -6.43 -10.12
C GLN A 57 -7.30 -6.98 -9.01
N THR A 58 -7.87 -7.81 -8.13
CA THR A 58 -7.15 -8.45 -7.02
C THR A 58 -5.92 -9.23 -7.51
N ARG A 59 -5.99 -9.86 -8.69
CA ARG A 59 -4.84 -10.55 -9.31
C ARG A 59 -3.68 -9.63 -9.67
N ASP A 60 -3.97 -8.40 -10.09
CA ASP A 60 -2.95 -7.42 -10.49
C ASP A 60 -2.19 -6.93 -9.27
N ILE A 61 -2.92 -6.64 -8.18
CA ILE A 61 -2.33 -6.32 -6.88
C ILE A 61 -1.42 -7.47 -6.41
N ARG A 62 -1.92 -8.71 -6.40
CA ARG A 62 -1.12 -9.87 -5.97
C ARG A 62 0.16 -10.02 -6.79
N ARG A 63 0.09 -9.79 -8.11
CA ARG A 63 1.27 -9.82 -9.00
C ARG A 63 2.28 -8.73 -8.65
N LEU A 64 1.83 -7.53 -8.31
CA LEU A 64 2.71 -6.44 -7.85
C LEU A 64 3.32 -6.76 -6.48
N LEU A 65 2.52 -7.25 -5.53
CA LEU A 65 2.98 -7.66 -4.20
C LEU A 65 4.04 -8.76 -4.24
N ALA A 66 3.90 -9.72 -5.16
CA ALA A 66 4.88 -10.80 -5.33
C ALA A 66 6.30 -10.28 -5.67
N ARG A 67 6.40 -9.08 -6.24
CA ARG A 67 7.68 -8.44 -6.60
C ARG A 67 8.26 -7.60 -5.48
N VAL A 68 7.49 -7.31 -4.43
CA VAL A 68 7.92 -6.45 -3.32
C VAL A 68 9.21 -6.97 -2.66
N PRO A 69 9.39 -8.27 -2.36
CA PRO A 69 10.63 -8.74 -1.74
C PRO A 69 11.89 -8.48 -2.58
N GLU A 70 11.77 -8.56 -3.91
CA GLU A 70 12.87 -8.25 -4.83
C GLU A 70 13.13 -6.75 -4.89
N LEU A 71 12.06 -5.95 -5.05
CA LEU A 71 12.14 -4.49 -5.07
C LEU A 71 12.71 -3.94 -3.75
N SER A 72 12.34 -4.53 -2.61
CA SER A 72 12.84 -4.12 -1.30
C SER A 72 14.36 -4.17 -1.21
N LYS A 73 14.95 -5.24 -1.76
CA LYS A 73 16.41 -5.44 -1.83
C LYS A 73 17.07 -4.53 -2.86
N ALA A 74 16.47 -4.44 -4.05
CA ALA A 74 17.02 -3.64 -5.15
C ALA A 74 17.12 -2.16 -4.79
N TYR A 75 16.12 -1.62 -4.10
CA TYR A 75 16.06 -0.22 -3.69
C TYR A 75 16.54 0.04 -2.26
N ARG A 76 16.97 -0.99 -1.53
CA ARG A 76 17.47 -0.90 -0.14
C ARG A 76 16.54 -0.08 0.76
N LEU A 77 15.28 -0.49 0.85
CA LEU A 77 14.26 0.27 1.59
C LEU A 77 14.68 0.48 3.04
N LYS A 78 14.52 1.71 3.54
CA LYS A 78 14.85 2.08 4.92
C LYS A 78 14.00 1.33 5.94
N ASN A 79 12.79 0.93 5.56
CA ASN A 79 11.80 0.26 6.39
C ASN A 79 11.44 -1.15 5.90
N GLU A 80 12.39 -1.87 5.28
CA GLU A 80 12.16 -3.20 4.69
C GLU A 80 11.42 -4.17 5.64
N GLY A 81 11.80 -4.21 6.92
CA GLY A 81 11.13 -5.06 7.92
C GLY A 81 9.65 -4.73 8.14
N ARG A 82 9.25 -3.45 8.03
CA ARG A 82 7.85 -3.03 8.14
C ARG A 82 7.09 -3.31 6.86
N VAL A 83 7.70 -3.08 5.71
CA VAL A 83 7.12 -3.44 4.41
C VAL A 83 6.84 -4.94 4.37
N ALA A 84 7.76 -5.78 4.87
CA ALA A 84 7.55 -7.23 4.97
C ALA A 84 6.40 -7.60 5.92
N GLN A 85 6.26 -6.93 7.07
CA GLN A 85 5.15 -7.15 8.00
C GLN A 85 3.80 -6.81 7.35
N LEU A 86 3.70 -5.65 6.70
CA LEU A 86 2.50 -5.22 5.97
C LEU A 86 2.18 -6.15 4.80
N LEU A 87 3.19 -6.57 4.04
CA LEU A 87 3.04 -7.52 2.94
C LEU A 87 2.46 -8.86 3.42
N GLY A 88 2.98 -9.40 4.53
CA GLY A 88 2.45 -10.61 5.14
C GLY A 88 0.99 -10.47 5.57
N MET A 89 0.64 -9.34 6.21
CA MET A 89 -0.73 -9.06 6.62
C MET A 89 -1.68 -8.92 5.43
N ALA A 90 -1.29 -8.19 4.38
CA ALA A 90 -2.07 -8.08 3.15
C ALA A 90 -2.31 -9.45 2.50
N GLY A 91 -1.28 -10.30 2.49
CA GLY A 91 -1.38 -11.68 2.03
C GLY A 91 -2.41 -12.50 2.82
N ASN A 92 -2.38 -12.45 4.15
CA ASN A 92 -3.33 -13.13 5.02
C ASN A 92 -4.78 -12.66 4.76
N CYS A 93 -4.99 -11.35 4.66
CA CYS A 93 -6.28 -10.76 4.32
C CYS A 93 -6.84 -11.28 2.99
N PHE A 94 -5.99 -11.44 1.97
CA PHE A 94 -6.39 -11.98 0.68
C PHE A 94 -6.68 -13.50 0.69
N LEU A 95 -6.06 -14.26 1.60
CA LEU A 95 -6.37 -15.67 1.80
C LEU A 95 -7.73 -15.83 2.50
N GLU A 96 -8.03 -14.97 3.48
CA GLU A 96 -9.30 -14.95 4.21
C GLU A 96 -10.48 -14.44 3.36
N GLY A 97 -10.24 -13.46 2.49
CA GLY A 97 -11.28 -12.77 1.70
C GLY A 97 -11.91 -13.57 0.55
N LYS A 98 -11.68 -14.89 0.47
CA LYS A 98 -12.31 -15.86 -0.47
C LYS A 98 -12.42 -15.42 -1.95
N GLY A 99 -11.53 -14.55 -2.43
CA GLY A 99 -11.51 -14.12 -3.83
C GLY A 99 -12.54 -13.07 -4.20
N GLU A 100 -13.03 -12.28 -3.24
CA GLU A 100 -13.85 -11.10 -3.55
C GLU A 100 -13.17 -10.15 -4.55
N GLU A 101 -13.95 -9.65 -5.50
CA GLU A 101 -13.47 -8.67 -6.47
C GLU A 101 -13.23 -7.30 -5.82
N MET A 102 -12.26 -6.55 -6.33
CA MET A 102 -12.00 -5.18 -5.90
C MET A 102 -13.19 -4.24 -6.18
N GLY A 103 -13.78 -4.35 -7.38
CA GLY A 103 -14.78 -3.39 -7.85
C GLY A 103 -14.30 -1.93 -7.78
N VAL A 104 -15.25 -1.00 -7.76
CA VAL A 104 -14.97 0.45 -7.67
C VAL A 104 -14.40 0.81 -6.29
N ASN A 105 -15.02 0.29 -5.21
CA ASN A 105 -14.60 0.59 -3.83
C ASN A 105 -13.17 0.15 -3.56
N GLY A 106 -12.77 -1.03 -4.03
CA GLY A 106 -11.40 -1.50 -3.90
C GLY A 106 -10.41 -0.64 -4.69
N ASN A 107 -10.76 -0.22 -5.91
CA ASN A 107 -9.90 0.67 -6.69
C ASN A 107 -9.70 2.03 -6.00
N PHE A 108 -10.77 2.61 -5.47
CA PHE A 108 -10.69 3.84 -4.68
C PHE A 108 -9.86 3.66 -3.41
N THR A 109 -10.16 2.60 -2.64
CA THR A 109 -9.44 2.22 -1.41
C THR A 109 -7.94 2.09 -1.67
N PHE A 110 -7.58 1.38 -2.73
CA PHE A 110 -6.18 1.21 -3.13
C PHE A 110 -5.53 2.55 -3.44
N ALA A 111 -6.17 3.39 -4.26
CA ALA A 111 -5.62 4.66 -4.69
C ALA A 111 -5.36 5.59 -3.50
N VAL A 112 -6.35 5.73 -2.60
CA VAL A 112 -6.23 6.55 -1.38
C VAL A 112 -5.10 6.05 -0.49
N ALA A 113 -5.01 4.73 -0.25
CA ALA A 113 -3.96 4.15 0.56
C ALA A 113 -2.55 4.35 -0.06
N PHE A 114 -2.46 4.24 -1.38
CA PHE A 114 -1.22 4.37 -2.12
C PHE A 114 -0.70 5.81 -2.14
N THR A 115 -1.58 6.80 -2.35
CA THR A 115 -1.18 8.22 -2.40
C THR A 115 -0.90 8.80 -1.03
N ASN A 116 -1.65 8.41 0.00
CA ASN A 116 -1.50 8.90 1.38
C ASN A 116 -0.64 7.97 2.25
N VAL A 117 0.31 7.28 1.62
CA VAL A 117 1.02 6.16 2.23
C VAL A 117 1.78 6.53 3.52
N TRP A 118 2.42 7.70 3.56
CA TRP A 118 3.21 8.11 4.71
C TRP A 118 2.35 8.52 5.91
N GLN A 119 1.17 9.09 5.65
CA GLN A 119 0.19 9.36 6.69
C GLN A 119 -0.24 8.04 7.35
N TYR A 120 -0.66 7.05 6.55
CA TYR A 120 -1.08 5.77 7.09
C TYR A 120 0.07 4.97 7.70
N TYR A 121 1.29 5.07 7.16
CA TYR A 121 2.47 4.46 7.76
C TYR A 121 2.68 4.95 9.20
N LYS A 122 2.61 6.26 9.43
CA LYS A 122 2.74 6.86 10.76
C LYS A 122 1.61 6.45 11.69
N GLU A 123 0.39 6.27 11.18
CA GLU A 123 -0.72 5.75 11.99
C GLU A 123 -0.51 4.29 12.40
N ILE A 124 0.02 3.46 11.50
CA ILE A 124 0.23 2.02 11.75
C ILE A 124 1.49 1.78 12.61
N PHE A 125 2.51 2.61 12.45
CA PHE A 125 3.81 2.53 13.14
C PHE A 125 4.19 3.88 13.78
N PRO A 126 3.45 4.35 14.80
CA PRO A 126 3.66 5.67 15.39
C PRO A 126 4.99 5.84 16.15
N LYS A 127 5.69 4.73 16.41
CA LYS A 127 6.99 4.70 17.12
C LYS A 127 8.19 4.54 16.18
N ASP A 128 7.96 4.48 14.87
CA ASP A 128 9.05 4.37 13.91
C ASP A 128 9.54 5.77 13.51
N ASP A 129 10.85 6.01 13.63
CA ASP A 129 11.50 7.27 13.26
C ASP A 129 11.87 7.35 11.76
N VAL A 130 11.15 6.61 10.92
CA VAL A 130 11.38 6.63 9.48
C VAL A 130 10.78 7.91 8.90
N GLU A 131 11.65 8.83 8.49
CA GLU A 131 11.23 10.03 7.80
C GLU A 131 10.71 9.72 6.39
N ALA A 132 9.61 10.38 6.03
CA ALA A 132 9.11 10.37 4.67
C ALA A 132 10.18 11.00 3.75
N PRO A 133 10.44 10.43 2.56
CA PRO A 133 11.27 11.07 1.56
C PRO A 133 10.67 12.44 1.20
N ALA A 134 11.53 13.39 0.81
CA ALA A 134 11.11 14.71 0.34
C ALA A 134 10.52 14.61 -1.09
N ILE A 135 9.38 13.92 -1.18
CA ILE A 135 8.54 13.83 -2.37
C ILE A 135 7.47 14.91 -2.28
N GLU A 136 7.26 15.66 -3.36
CA GLU A 136 6.12 16.56 -3.46
C GLU A 136 4.83 15.73 -3.37
N GLU A 137 3.98 16.07 -2.41
CA GLU A 137 2.68 15.40 -2.25
C GLU A 137 1.90 15.54 -3.55
N PHE A 138 1.35 14.42 -4.03
CA PHE A 138 0.51 14.43 -5.21
C PHE A 138 -0.84 15.06 -4.84
N GLU A 139 -1.01 16.36 -5.15
CA GLU A 139 -2.34 16.98 -5.13
C GLU A 139 -3.16 16.42 -6.32
N PRO A 140 -4.30 15.75 -6.06
CA PRO A 140 -5.13 15.12 -7.09
C PRO A 140 -5.87 16.12 -7.99
#